data_AF-A0A7V7DTC8-F1
#
_entry.id   AF-A0A7V7DTC8-F1
#
_cell.length_a   1.000
_cell.length_b   1.000
_cell.length_c   1.000
_cell.angle_alpha   90.00
_cell.angle_beta   90.00
_cell.angle_gamma   90.00
#
_symmetry.space_group_name_H-M   'P 1'
#
loop_
_entity.id
_entity.type
_entity.pdbx_description
1 polymer ?
#
loop_
_entity_poly.entity_id
_entity_poly.type
_entity_poly.pdbx_seq_one_letter_code
_entity_poly.pdbx_strand_id
1 'polypeptide(L)'
;MKTMDLYLDRIEHREDAGKSIITIQLSRPYDEDLQLWYEIPFEQWDFISVDLMDPFVIAALLKSMEDQASLRVHGPVSSSLLDNLEEYQLIFSTWFPDKYRQIEIIAENETEKEKVNEFLILSFSGG
;
A
#
# COMPACT_ATOMS: atom_id res chain seq x y z
N MET A 1 8.04 19.41 -7.57
CA MET A 1 7.60 18.01 -7.64
C MET A 1 6.36 17.89 -6.77
N LYS A 2 5.27 17.30 -7.25
CA LYS A 2 4.08 17.07 -6.41
C LYS A 2 4.37 15.94 -5.44
N THR A 3 3.84 16.01 -4.24
CA THR A 3 3.98 14.96 -3.21
C THR A 3 2.62 14.64 -2.64
N MET A 4 2.30 13.36 -2.52
CA MET A 4 1.13 12.84 -1.80
C MET A 4 1.63 12.17 -0.53
N ASP A 5 1.13 12.61 0.62
CA ASP A 5 1.50 12.05 1.91
C ASP A 5 0.43 11.05 2.37
N LEU A 6 0.83 9.79 2.58
CA LEU A 6 -0.02 8.70 3.04
C LEU A 6 0.17 8.46 4.53
N TYR A 7 -0.94 8.50 5.27
CA TYR A 7 -1.00 8.27 6.71
C TYR A 7 -2.00 7.16 7.04
N LEU A 8 -1.66 6.33 8.03
CA LEU A 8 -2.65 5.54 8.77
C LEU A 8 -3.30 6.46 9.82
N ASP A 9 -4.55 6.83 9.61
CA ASP A 9 -5.23 7.85 10.42
C ASP A 9 -5.85 7.24 11.69
N ARG A 10 -6.72 6.24 11.52
CA ARG A 10 -7.40 5.60 12.65
C ARG A 10 -7.74 4.14 12.39
N ILE A 11 -7.76 3.37 13.47
CA ILE A 11 -8.31 2.01 13.53
C ILE A 11 -9.39 2.01 14.61
N GLU A 12 -10.62 1.66 14.24
CA GLU A 12 -11.75 1.56 15.15
C GLU A 12 -12.24 0.10 15.21
N HIS A 13 -12.27 -0.47 16.42
CA HIS A 13 -12.92 -1.76 16.67
C HIS A 13 -14.35 -1.53 17.15
N ARG A 14 -15.32 -2.13 16.47
CA ARG A 14 -16.73 -2.10 16.85
C ARG A 14 -17.21 -3.53 17.08
N GLU A 15 -16.84 -4.09 18.22
CA GLU A 15 -17.21 -5.46 18.63
C GLU A 15 -18.74 -5.67 18.58
N ASP A 16 -19.52 -4.70 19.08
CA ASP A 16 -20.99 -4.74 19.07
C ASP A 16 -21.58 -4.85 17.65
N ALA A 17 -20.86 -4.33 16.65
CA ALA A 17 -21.27 -4.35 15.24
C ALA A 17 -20.59 -5.48 14.45
N GLY A 18 -19.71 -6.27 15.08
CA GLY A 18 -18.93 -7.34 14.44
C GLY A 18 -17.96 -6.84 13.36
N LYS A 19 -17.47 -5.59 13.46
CA LYS A 19 -16.68 -4.95 12.41
C LYS A 19 -15.50 -4.14 12.97
N SER A 20 -14.42 -4.07 12.20
CA SER A 20 -13.29 -3.17 12.39
C SER A 20 -13.18 -2.23 11.19
N ILE A 21 -12.87 -0.96 11.43
CA ILE A 21 -12.71 0.05 10.39
C ILE A 21 -11.28 0.58 10.42
N ILE A 22 -10.60 0.54 9.27
CA ILE A 22 -9.32 1.20 9.08
C ILE A 22 -9.54 2.42 8.21
N THR A 23 -8.99 3.55 8.61
CA THR A 23 -8.99 4.78 7.82
C THR A 23 -7.56 5.16 7.49
N ILE A 24 -7.33 5.48 6.22
CA ILE A 24 -6.09 6.11 5.76
C ILE A 24 -6.38 7.47 5.14
N GLN A 25 -5.41 8.36 5.23
CA GLN A 25 -5.48 9.71 4.71
C GLN A 25 -4.41 9.88 3.62
N LEU A 26 -4.81 10.45 2.49
CA LEU A 26 -3.95 10.89 1.41
C LEU A 26 -3.98 12.41 1.40
N SER A 27 -2.97 13.04 2.01
CA SER A 27 -2.85 14.50 1.96
C SER A 27 -2.25 14.93 0.62
N ARG A 28 -2.94 15.84 -0.07
CA ARG A 28 -2.58 16.27 -1.42
C ARG A 28 -2.50 17.79 -1.47
N PRO A 29 -1.33 18.40 -1.23
CA PRO A 29 -1.17 19.88 -1.23
C PRO A 29 -1.55 20.57 -2.56
N TYR A 30 -1.77 19.79 -3.62
CA TYR A 30 -2.12 20.24 -4.97
C TYR A 30 -3.57 19.97 -5.35
N ASP A 31 -4.38 19.36 -4.48
CA ASP A 31 -5.79 19.03 -4.71
C ASP A 31 -6.53 18.91 -3.35
N GLU A 32 -7.76 18.42 -3.34
CA GLU A 32 -8.45 18.07 -2.10
C GLU A 32 -7.84 16.82 -1.45
N ASP A 33 -7.80 16.77 -0.13
CA ASP A 33 -7.38 15.56 0.56
C ASP A 33 -8.36 14.40 0.29
N LEU A 34 -7.82 13.18 0.20
CA LEU A 34 -8.64 11.97 0.06
C LEU A 34 -8.56 11.10 1.30
N GLN A 35 -9.69 10.54 1.68
CA GLN A 35 -9.80 9.60 2.78
C GLN A 35 -10.35 8.28 2.26
N LEU A 36 -9.66 7.19 2.58
CA LEU A 36 -10.10 5.84 2.25
C LEU A 36 -10.41 5.09 3.55
N TRP A 37 -11.50 4.33 3.54
CA TRP A 37 -11.91 3.52 4.68
C TRP A 37 -12.12 2.07 4.24
N TYR A 38 -11.67 1.15 5.07
CA TYR A 38 -11.81 -0.29 4.90
C TYR A 38 -12.66 -0.83 6.04
N GLU A 39 -13.76 -1.48 5.71
CA GLU A 39 -14.60 -2.18 6.68
C GLU A 39 -14.28 -3.67 6.61
N ILE A 40 -13.87 -4.24 7.75
CA ILE A 40 -13.40 -5.61 7.85
C ILE A 40 -14.24 -6.34 8.91
N PRO A 41 -14.75 -7.56 8.63
CA PRO A 41 -15.40 -8.37 9.65
C PRO A 41 -14.47 -8.63 10.84
N PHE A 42 -14.97 -8.48 12.07
CA PHE A 42 -14.14 -8.59 13.27
C PHE A 42 -13.42 -9.93 13.40
N GLU A 43 -14.07 -11.02 12.97
CA GLU A 43 -13.51 -12.39 12.95
C GLU A 43 -12.25 -12.53 12.07
N GLN A 44 -12.02 -11.59 11.15
CA GLN A 44 -10.87 -11.60 10.24
C GLN A 44 -9.73 -10.70 10.71
N TRP A 45 -9.93 -9.94 11.79
CA TRP A 45 -9.00 -8.90 12.23
C TRP A 45 -7.58 -9.44 12.44
N ASP A 46 -7.45 -10.61 13.05
CA ASP A 46 -6.15 -11.23 13.35
C ASP A 46 -5.33 -11.57 12.09
N PHE A 47 -5.95 -11.58 10.91
CA PHE A 47 -5.27 -11.82 9.63
C PHE A 47 -4.88 -10.53 8.90
N ILE A 48 -5.25 -9.36 9.43
CA ILE A 48 -4.99 -8.07 8.81
C ILE A 48 -3.66 -7.52 9.33
N SER A 49 -2.70 -7.37 8.42
CA SER A 49 -1.44 -6.71 8.73
C SER A 49 -1.64 -5.20 8.73
N VAL A 50 -1.72 -4.60 9.92
CA VAL A 50 -1.72 -3.14 10.10
C VAL A 50 -0.37 -2.59 10.56
N ASP A 51 0.57 -3.47 10.91
CA ASP A 51 1.92 -3.09 11.32
C ASP A 51 2.78 -2.55 10.17
N LEU A 52 2.41 -2.87 8.94
CA LEU A 52 3.08 -2.42 7.71
C LEU A 52 2.08 -1.64 6.86
N MET A 53 2.57 -0.60 6.20
CA MET A 53 1.77 0.25 5.32
C MET A 53 1.52 -0.38 3.94
N ASP A 54 2.08 -1.56 3.67
CA ASP A 54 2.03 -2.26 2.37
C ASP A 54 0.67 -2.25 1.66
N PRO A 55 -0.45 -2.65 2.31
CA PRO A 55 -1.75 -2.69 1.63
C PRO A 55 -2.20 -1.28 1.22
N PHE A 56 -1.87 -0.29 2.05
CA PHE A 56 -2.25 1.11 1.84
C PHE A 56 -1.38 1.80 0.79
N VAL A 57 -0.10 1.42 0.70
CA VAL A 57 0.80 1.86 -0.38
C VAL A 57 0.25 1.39 -1.73
N ILE A 58 -0.15 0.13 -1.84
CA ILE A 58 -0.75 -0.41 -3.08
C ILE A 58 -2.04 0.35 -3.43
N ALA A 59 -2.88 0.62 -2.43
CA ALA A 59 -4.13 1.37 -2.65
C ALA A 59 -3.88 2.81 -3.12
N ALA A 60 -2.84 3.48 -2.62
CA ALA A 60 -2.48 4.84 -3.00
C ALA A 60 -1.72 4.93 -4.34
N LEU A 61 -1.01 3.86 -4.73
CA LEU A 61 -0.03 3.86 -5.82
C LEU A 61 -0.61 4.38 -7.13
N LEU A 62 -1.69 3.77 -7.63
CA LEU A 62 -2.25 4.14 -8.93
C LEU A 62 -2.75 5.59 -8.95
N LYS A 63 -3.24 6.10 -7.81
CA LYS A 63 -3.67 7.49 -7.71
C LYS A 63 -2.48 8.45 -7.76
N SER A 64 -1.41 8.15 -7.04
CA SER A 64 -0.16 8.92 -7.09
C SER A 64 0.48 8.91 -8.48
N MET A 65 0.45 7.77 -9.17
CA MET A 65 0.92 7.64 -10.56
C MET A 65 0.09 8.48 -11.56
N GLU A 66 -1.23 8.53 -11.36
CA GLU A 66 -2.15 9.36 -12.16
C GLU A 66 -1.89 10.86 -11.93
N ASP A 67 -1.74 11.26 -10.67
CA ASP A 67 -1.52 12.65 -10.27
C ASP A 67 -0.09 13.14 -10.57
N GLN A 68 0.80 12.21 -10.95
CA GLN A 68 2.25 12.40 -11.14
C GLN A 68 2.89 13.00 -9.89
N ALA A 69 2.54 12.44 -8.74
CA ALA A 69 3.01 12.86 -7.42
C ALA A 69 3.82 11.75 -6.77
N SER A 70 4.99 12.10 -6.24
CA SER A 70 5.76 11.16 -5.41
C SER A 70 4.95 10.79 -4.18
N LEU A 71 4.93 9.51 -3.83
CA LEU A 71 4.18 8.99 -2.69
C LEU A 71 5.09 8.95 -1.48
N ARG A 72 4.86 9.81 -0.48
CA ARG A 72 5.53 9.74 0.82
C ARG A 72 4.68 8.92 1.78
N VAL A 73 5.27 7.90 2.38
CA VAL A 73 4.57 6.97 3.28
C VAL A 73 5.03 7.19 4.71
N HIS A 74 4.11 7.61 5.57
CA HIS A 74 4.34 7.85 7.00
C HIS A 74 4.07 6.58 7.80
N GLY A 75 5.01 5.65 7.74
CA GLY A 75 4.98 4.36 8.41
C GLY A 75 5.94 3.35 7.79
N PRO A 76 6.10 2.17 8.41
CA PRO A 76 6.99 1.14 7.91
C PRO A 76 6.43 0.49 6.64
N VAL A 77 7.29 0.30 5.64
CA VAL A 77 6.98 -0.38 4.37
C VAL A 77 7.97 -1.52 4.15
N SER A 78 7.50 -2.63 3.58
CA SER A 78 8.37 -3.74 3.21
C SER A 78 9.34 -3.34 2.08
N SER A 79 10.63 -3.63 2.26
CA SER A 79 11.63 -3.36 1.21
C SER A 79 11.35 -4.22 -0.03
N SER A 80 10.97 -5.49 0.17
CA SER A 80 10.54 -6.35 -0.93
C SER A 80 9.29 -5.85 -1.66
N LEU A 81 8.37 -5.16 -0.99
CA LEU A 81 7.26 -4.53 -1.69
C LEU A 81 7.76 -3.41 -2.61
N LEU A 82 8.59 -2.50 -2.09
CA LEU A 82 9.12 -1.37 -2.84
C LEU A 82 9.84 -1.83 -4.12
N ASP A 83 10.71 -2.84 -4.01
CA ASP A 83 11.39 -3.45 -5.15
C ASP A 83 10.41 -3.95 -6.22
N ASN A 84 9.35 -4.66 -5.82
CA ASN A 84 8.34 -5.17 -6.74
C ASN A 84 7.48 -4.04 -7.36
N LEU A 85 7.29 -2.93 -6.64
CA LEU A 85 6.50 -1.81 -7.15
C LEU A 85 7.21 -1.06 -8.28
N GLU A 86 8.54 -1.13 -8.40
CA GLU A 86 9.24 -0.56 -9.56
C GLU A 86 8.79 -1.21 -10.88
N GLU A 87 8.77 -2.55 -10.91
CA GLU A 87 8.30 -3.30 -12.08
C GLU A 87 6.81 -3.10 -12.31
N TYR A 88 5.99 -3.12 -11.24
CA TYR A 88 4.56 -2.85 -11.34
C TYR A 88 4.28 -1.49 -12.00
N GLN A 89 4.97 -0.43 -11.56
CA GLN A 89 4.84 0.91 -12.11
C GLN A 89 5.26 0.97 -13.59
N LEU A 90 6.32 0.26 -13.97
CA LEU A 90 6.76 0.15 -15.36
C LEU A 90 5.71 -0.50 -16.25
N ILE A 91 5.10 -1.61 -15.81
CA ILE A 91 4.04 -2.29 -16.55
C ILE A 91 2.85 -1.36 -16.77
N PHE A 92 2.34 -0.74 -15.70
CA PHE A 92 1.17 0.15 -15.79
C PHE A 92 1.45 1.40 -16.64
N SER A 93 2.64 1.98 -16.53
CA SER A 93 3.04 3.13 -17.35
C SER A 93 3.20 2.74 -18.83
N THR A 94 3.54 1.48 -19.11
CA THR A 94 3.65 0.97 -20.50
C THR A 94 2.28 0.68 -21.09
N TRP A 95 1.35 0.12 -20.31
CA TRP A 95 0.00 -0.20 -20.76
C TRP A 95 -0.88 1.03 -20.91
N PHE A 96 -0.73 2.04 -20.04
CA PHE A 96 -1.53 3.26 -20.06
C PHE A 96 -0.64 4.52 -19.99
N PRO A 97 0.17 4.79 -21.02
CA PRO A 97 1.20 5.83 -21.00
C PRO A 97 0.67 7.26 -20.85
N ASP A 98 -0.58 7.50 -21.24
CA ASP A 98 -1.23 8.81 -21.10
C ASP A 98 -1.83 9.04 -19.70
N LYS A 99 -1.98 7.97 -18.91
CA LYS A 99 -2.64 8.02 -17.60
C LYS A 99 -1.68 7.82 -16.45
N TYR A 100 -0.77 6.86 -16.53
CA TYR A 100 0.10 6.50 -15.42
C TYR A 100 1.56 6.83 -15.75
N ARG A 101 2.23 7.50 -14.81
CA ARG A 101 3.66 7.74 -14.84
C ARG A 101 4.32 7.07 -13.64
N GLN A 102 5.54 6.60 -13.83
CA GLN A 102 6.38 6.17 -12.71
C GLN A 102 6.62 7.35 -11.77
N ILE A 103 6.56 7.06 -10.48
CA ILE A 103 6.77 8.01 -9.39
C ILE A 103 7.78 7.46 -8.40
N GLU A 104 8.34 8.35 -7.60
CA GLU A 104 9.16 7.96 -6.47
C GLU A 104 8.25 7.59 -5.28
N ILE A 105 8.55 6.48 -4.61
CA ILE A 105 7.92 6.09 -3.35
C ILE A 105 8.96 6.32 -2.24
N ILE A 106 8.63 7.18 -1.28
CA ILE A 106 9.53 7.58 -0.19
C ILE A 106 8.93 7.06 1.10
N ALA A 107 9.43 5.94 1.60
CA ALA A 107 9.04 5.41 2.90
C ALA A 107 9.84 6.09 4.02
N GLU A 108 9.19 6.45 5.13
CA GLU A 108 9.91 6.94 6.32
C GLU A 108 10.76 5.84 6.96
N ASN A 109 10.30 4.60 6.89
CA ASN A 109 11.00 3.44 7.42
C ASN A 109 10.81 2.25 6.47
N GLU A 110 11.91 1.62 6.07
CA GLU A 110 11.91 0.37 5.33
C GLU A 110 12.22 -0.77 6.30
N THR A 111 11.32 -1.75 6.38
CA THR A 111 11.45 -2.90 7.29
C THR A 111 11.17 -4.17 6.52
N GLU A 112 12.06 -5.16 6.57
CA GLU A 112 11.77 -6.48 6.05
C GLU A 112 11.27 -7.38 7.17
N LYS A 113 10.11 -8.05 7.00
CA LYS A 113 9.74 -9.15 7.91
C LYS A 113 10.75 -10.28 7.72
N GLU A 114 11.26 -10.83 8.82
CA GLU A 114 12.11 -12.02 8.74
C GLU A 114 11.42 -13.10 7.90
N LYS A 115 12.15 -13.63 6.91
CA LYS A 115 11.64 -14.75 6.11
C LYS A 115 11.33 -15.89 7.07
N VAL A 116 10.04 -16.19 7.22
CA VAL A 116 9.57 -17.25 8.14
C VAL A 116 10.07 -18.63 7.68
N ASN A 117 10.54 -18.77 6.43
CA ASN A 117 11.20 -19.99 5.96
C ASN A 117 12.06 -19.78 4.71
N GLU A 118 13.31 -20.26 4.71
CA GLU A 118 14.19 -20.33 3.52
C GLU A 118 14.02 -21.64 2.73
N PHE A 119 13.25 -22.60 3.25
CA PHE A 119 13.16 -23.95 2.69
C PHE A 119 11.79 -24.25 2.09
N LEU A 120 11.50 -23.68 0.92
CA LEU A 120 10.38 -24.12 0.09
C LEU A 120 10.90 -24.63 -1.26
N ILE A 121 10.85 -25.96 -1.45
CA ILE A 121 11.13 -26.60 -2.73
C ILE A 121 9.79 -27.08 -3.30
N LEU A 122 9.38 -26.47 -4.41
CA LEU A 122 8.22 -26.89 -5.22
C LEU A 122 8.74 -27.52 -6.51
N SER A 123 8.26 -28.72 -6.84
CA SER A 123 8.51 -29.38 -8.13
C SER A 123 7.20 -29.47 -8.89
N PHE A 124 7.17 -28.91 -10.12
CA PHE A 124 6.02 -28.98 -11.02
C PHE A 124 6.34 -29.97 -12.16
N SER A 125 5.46 -30.95 -12.40
CA SER A 125 5.64 -31.95 -13.48
C SER A 125 4.86 -31.64 -14.76
N GLY A 126 4.24 -30.46 -14.86
CA GLY A 126 3.45 -30.01 -16.01
C GLY A 126 2.09 -30.70 -16.07
N GLY A 127 1.01 -29.91 -15.92
CA GLY A 127 -0.37 -30.30 -16.16
C GLY A 127 -1.09 -29.20 -16.91
#